data_AF-A0A6I1QGQ1-F1
#
_entry.id   AF-A0A6I1QGQ1-F1
#
_cell.length_a   1.000
_cell.length_b   1.000
_cell.length_c   1.000
_cell.angle_alpha   90.00
_cell.angle_beta   90.00
_cell.angle_gamma   90.00
#
_symmetry.space_group_name_H-M   'P 1'
#
loop_
_entity.id
_entity.type
_entity.pdbx_description
1 polymer ?
#
loop_
_entity_poly.entity_id
_entity_poly.type
_entity_poly.pdbx_seq_one_letter_code
_entity_poly.pdbx_strand_id
1 'polypeptide(L)'
;MQDRPSAHELMAAVAEYLEGQAIPATEGAVQFQIRVCVHVLRILLREAELGEVALWREWSGLAELLRSDASRPPTLEALEGAVFELNESLAERIRSGEADSGNWADAVFEHVKEATRDKAAIADPKLIDADEGSPRRA
;
A
#
# COMPACT_ATOMS: atom_id res chain seq x y z
N MET A 1 26.45 0.50 -17.55
CA MET A 1 26.10 0.26 -16.15
C MET A 1 26.37 1.55 -15.41
N GLN A 2 25.36 2.19 -14.82
CA GLN A 2 25.61 3.37 -13.99
C GLN A 2 26.06 2.86 -12.62
N ASP A 3 27.32 3.12 -12.25
CA ASP A 3 27.90 2.76 -10.94
C ASP A 3 27.44 3.71 -9.81
N ARG A 4 26.17 4.14 -9.85
CA ARG A 4 25.61 5.06 -8.85
C ARG A 4 24.61 4.33 -7.98
N PRO A 5 24.58 4.62 -6.67
CA PRO A 5 23.59 4.02 -5.78
C PRO A 5 22.18 4.41 -6.23
N SER A 6 21.27 3.45 -6.15
CA SER A 6 19.85 3.61 -6.37
C SER A 6 19.21 4.51 -5.31
N ALA A 7 18.04 5.08 -5.61
CA ALA A 7 17.27 5.83 -4.62
C ALA A 7 16.94 4.97 -3.39
N HIS A 8 16.69 3.68 -3.58
CA HIS A 8 16.46 2.72 -2.50
C HIS A 8 17.69 2.62 -1.58
N GLU A 9 18.88 2.38 -2.13
CA GLU A 9 20.12 2.29 -1.35
C GLU A 9 20.43 3.60 -0.61
N LEU A 10 20.18 4.75 -1.24
CA LEU A 10 20.35 6.06 -0.60
C LEU A 10 19.39 6.27 0.57
N MET A 11 18.10 5.94 0.40
CA MET A 11 17.11 6.05 1.47
C MET A 11 17.43 5.10 2.63
N ALA A 12 17.88 3.87 2.34
CA ALA A 12 18.29 2.90 3.34
C ALA A 12 19.48 3.41 4.15
N ALA A 13 20.53 3.90 3.50
CA ALA A 13 21.70 4.45 4.16
C ALA A 13 21.36 5.66 5.05
N VAL A 14 20.45 6.54 4.61
CA VAL A 14 19.97 7.66 5.44
C VAL A 14 19.21 7.16 6.66
N ALA A 15 18.29 6.20 6.48
CA ALA A 15 17.53 5.64 7.60
C ALA A 15 18.45 5.00 8.65
N GLU A 16 19.44 4.21 8.21
CA GLU A 16 20.44 3.57 9.08
C GLU A 16 21.29 4.59 9.84
N TYR A 17 21.74 5.66 9.17
CA TYR A 17 22.47 6.74 9.84
C TYR A 17 21.62 7.44 10.90
N LEU A 18 20.38 7.78 10.57
CA LEU A 18 19.48 8.45 11.50
C LEU A 18 19.19 7.57 12.72
N GLU A 19 18.94 6.28 12.51
CA GLU A 19 18.69 5.30 13.57
C GLU A 19 19.92 5.07 14.46
N GLY A 20 21.08 4.84 13.85
CA GLY A 20 22.30 4.46 14.56
C GLY A 20 23.01 5.62 15.24
N GLN A 21 22.96 6.83 14.64
CA GLN A 21 23.78 7.96 15.08
C GLN A 21 22.95 9.16 15.52
N ALA A 22 21.94 9.57 14.73
CA ALA A 22 21.22 10.82 15.00
C ALA A 22 20.22 10.70 16.16
N ILE A 23 19.48 9.59 16.26
CA ILE A 23 18.53 9.35 17.36
C ILE A 23 19.25 9.30 18.72
N PRO A 24 20.36 8.55 18.90
CA PRO A 24 21.07 8.51 20.17
C PRO A 24 21.74 9.84 20.54
N ALA A 25 22.08 10.68 19.56
CA ALA A 25 22.74 11.96 19.77
C ALA A 25 21.77 13.14 20.02
N THR A 26 20.47 12.90 20.05
CA THR A 26 19.44 13.94 20.22
C THR A 26 18.42 13.58 21.30
N GLU A 27 17.74 14.59 21.85
CA GLU A 27 16.73 14.43 22.90
C GLU A 27 15.46 15.24 22.61
N GLY A 28 14.40 14.96 23.37
CA GLY A 28 13.15 15.72 23.35
C GLY A 28 12.48 15.76 21.98
N ALA A 29 12.02 16.95 21.58
CA ALA A 29 11.26 17.14 20.34
C ALA A 29 12.07 16.80 19.08
N VAL A 30 13.37 17.06 19.07
CA VAL A 30 14.23 16.77 17.91
C VAL A 30 14.38 15.26 17.71
N GLN A 31 14.60 14.52 18.79
CA GLN A 31 14.67 13.06 18.73
C GLN A 31 13.37 12.46 18.19
N PHE A 32 12.22 12.99 18.62
CA PHE A 32 10.92 12.57 18.10
C PHE A 32 10.79 12.84 16.59
N GLN A 33 11.15 14.04 16.13
CA GLN A 33 11.10 14.40 14.71
C GLN A 33 12.00 13.47 13.86
N ILE A 34 13.19 13.11 14.34
CA ILE A 34 14.07 12.17 13.64
C ILE A 34 13.41 10.79 13.53
N ARG A 35 12.75 10.29 14.58
CA ARG A 35 11.99 9.03 14.52
C ARG A 35 10.89 9.07 13.47
N VAL A 36 10.21 10.21 13.32
CA VAL A 36 9.20 10.41 12.26
C VAL A 36 9.85 10.36 10.88
N CYS A 37 10.98 11.04 10.67
CA CYS A 37 11.72 10.98 9.41
C CYS A 37 12.14 9.56 9.05
N VAL A 38 12.68 8.81 10.02
CA VAL A 38 13.02 7.39 9.85
C VAL A 38 11.78 6.59 9.46
N HIS A 39 10.66 6.77 10.14
CA HIS A 39 9.42 6.05 9.81
C HIS A 39 8.97 6.30 8.38
N VAL A 40 8.98 7.56 7.92
CA VAL A 40 8.65 7.93 6.54
C VAL A 40 9.63 7.29 5.54
N LEU A 41 10.94 7.30 5.81
CA LEU A 41 11.92 6.62 4.96
C LEU A 41 11.65 5.12 4.87
N ARG A 42 11.28 4.48 5.98
CA ARG A 42 10.94 3.05 6.01
C ARG A 42 9.67 2.76 5.21
N ILE A 43 8.68 3.66 5.19
CA ILE A 43 7.52 3.56 4.28
C ILE A 43 7.97 3.65 2.83
N LEU A 44 8.78 4.65 2.46
CA LEU A 44 9.24 4.83 1.09
C LEU A 44 10.07 3.64 0.57
N LEU A 45 10.87 3.02 1.43
CA LEU A 45 11.62 1.82 1.09
C LEU A 45 10.68 0.65 0.75
N ARG A 46 9.63 0.44 1.56
CA ARG A 46 8.61 -0.59 1.29
C ARG A 46 7.77 -0.28 0.07
N GLU A 47 7.40 0.98 -0.15
CA GLU A 47 6.70 1.42 -1.36
C GLU A 47 7.53 1.10 -2.62
N ALA A 48 8.84 1.36 -2.58
CA ALA A 48 9.73 1.04 -3.69
C ALA A 48 9.86 -0.47 -3.96
N GLU A 49 9.68 -1.31 -2.94
CA GLU A 49 9.76 -2.78 -3.06
C GLU A 49 8.43 -3.43 -3.43
N LEU A 50 7.32 -2.92 -2.88
CA LEU A 50 6.01 -3.58 -2.90
C LEU A 50 4.96 -2.83 -3.72
N GLY A 51 5.12 -1.52 -3.92
CA GLY A 51 4.09 -0.62 -4.46
C GLY A 51 3.59 -1.03 -5.84
N GLU A 52 4.50 -1.26 -6.80
CA GLU A 52 4.10 -1.68 -8.15
C GLU A 52 3.37 -3.04 -8.15
N VAL A 53 3.83 -3.99 -7.33
CA VAL A 53 3.18 -5.31 -7.22
C VAL A 53 1.79 -5.20 -6.60
N ALA A 54 1.65 -4.42 -5.53
CA ALA A 54 0.37 -4.13 -4.89
C ALA A 54 -0.61 -3.47 -5.88
N LEU A 55 -0.15 -2.47 -6.63
CA LEU A 55 -0.96 -1.76 -7.61
C LEU A 55 -1.41 -2.68 -8.75
N TRP A 56 -0.55 -3.58 -9.23
CA TRP A 56 -0.91 -4.60 -10.22
C TRP A 56 -1.99 -5.57 -9.71
N ARG A 57 -1.90 -6.00 -8.45
CA ARG A 57 -2.91 -6.88 -7.84
C ARG A 57 -4.24 -6.17 -7.67
N GLU A 58 -4.23 -4.92 -7.20
CA GLU A 58 -5.44 -4.11 -7.06
C GLU A 58 -6.13 -3.93 -8.41
N TRP A 59 -5.39 -3.55 -9.46
CA TRP A 59 -5.94 -3.45 -10.82
C TRP A 59 -6.55 -4.77 -11.31
N SER A 60 -5.83 -5.88 -11.16
CA SER A 60 -6.29 -7.19 -11.63
C SER A 60 -7.56 -7.64 -10.90
N GLY A 61 -7.59 -7.46 -9.58
CA GLY A 61 -8.77 -7.78 -8.75
C GLY A 61 -9.96 -6.90 -9.07
N LEU A 62 -9.76 -5.60 -9.28
CA LEU A 62 -10.81 -4.66 -9.68
C LEU A 62 -11.37 -5.01 -11.07
N ALA A 63 -10.50 -5.29 -12.03
CA ALA A 63 -10.91 -5.65 -13.39
C ALA A 63 -11.75 -6.93 -13.40
N GLU A 64 -11.36 -7.95 -12.61
CA GLU A 64 -12.15 -9.17 -12.44
C GLU A 64 -13.49 -8.91 -11.75
N LEU A 65 -13.48 -8.19 -10.62
CA LEU A 65 -14.66 -7.90 -9.81
C LEU A 65 -15.73 -7.10 -10.58
N LEU A 66 -15.28 -6.15 -11.39
CA LEU A 66 -16.13 -5.29 -12.22
C LEU A 66 -16.42 -5.88 -13.60
N ARG A 67 -15.83 -7.04 -13.94
CA ARG A 67 -15.88 -7.64 -15.28
C ARG A 67 -15.48 -6.67 -16.39
N SER A 68 -14.43 -5.89 -16.12
CA SER A 68 -13.88 -4.92 -17.06
C SER A 68 -13.25 -5.63 -18.26
N ASP A 69 -13.44 -5.08 -19.45
CA ASP A 69 -12.79 -5.50 -20.70
C ASP A 69 -11.48 -4.72 -20.97
N ALA A 70 -11.07 -3.86 -20.03
CA ALA A 70 -9.86 -3.06 -20.14
C ALA A 70 -8.61 -3.95 -20.28
N SER A 71 -7.81 -3.66 -21.30
CA SER A 71 -6.50 -4.28 -21.47
C SER A 71 -5.51 -3.77 -20.42
N ARG A 72 -4.48 -4.58 -20.14
CA ARG A 72 -3.37 -4.23 -19.26
C ARG A 72 -2.78 -2.83 -19.58
N PRO A 73 -2.74 -1.90 -18.61
CA PRO A 73 -2.11 -0.60 -18.80
C PRO A 73 -0.61 -0.70 -19.14
N PRO A 74 -0.09 0.12 -20.07
CA PRO A 74 1.28 -0.04 -20.58
C PRO A 74 2.35 0.62 -19.71
N THR A 75 1.98 1.52 -18.79
CA THR A 75 2.90 2.25 -17.91
C THR A 75 2.37 2.26 -16.48
N LEU A 76 3.23 2.57 -15.52
CA LEU A 76 2.83 2.73 -14.12
C LEU A 76 1.82 3.87 -13.94
N GLU A 77 2.04 5.01 -14.59
CA GLU A 77 1.10 6.15 -14.57
C GLU A 77 -0.28 5.76 -15.14
N ALA A 78 -0.31 5.00 -16.25
CA ALA A 78 -1.57 4.51 -16.81
C ALA A 78 -2.24 3.46 -15.90
N LEU A 79 -1.44 2.67 -15.17
CA LEU A 79 -1.95 1.71 -14.20
C LEU A 79 -2.60 2.42 -13.01
N GLU A 80 -1.95 3.45 -12.46
CA GLU A 80 -2.52 4.28 -11.38
C GLU A 80 -3.84 4.92 -11.80
N GLY A 81 -3.89 5.49 -13.01
CA GLY A 81 -5.12 6.06 -13.58
C GLY A 81 -6.23 5.01 -13.72
N ALA A 82 -5.91 3.83 -14.25
CA ALA A 82 -6.89 2.75 -14.41
C ALA A 82 -7.42 2.22 -13.08
N VAL A 83 -6.56 2.06 -12.06
CA VAL A 83 -6.97 1.68 -10.71
C VAL A 83 -7.90 2.73 -10.10
N PHE A 84 -7.59 4.02 -10.30
CA PHE A 84 -8.45 5.11 -9.83
C PHE A 84 -9.85 5.05 -10.47
N GLU A 85 -9.94 4.92 -11.79
CA GLU A 85 -11.23 4.84 -12.50
C GLU A 85 -12.07 3.61 -12.10
N LEU A 86 -11.42 2.46 -11.92
CA LEU A 86 -12.09 1.24 -11.47
C LEU A 86 -12.57 1.36 -10.02
N ASN A 87 -11.78 1.99 -9.13
CA ASN A 87 -12.20 2.26 -7.76
C ASN A 87 -13.39 3.21 -7.69
N GLU A 88 -13.42 4.25 -8.53
CA GLU A 88 -14.59 5.15 -8.62
C GLU A 88 -15.83 4.39 -9.08
N SER A 89 -15.70 3.53 -10.08
CA SER A 89 -16.80 2.66 -10.57
C SER A 89 -17.29 1.70 -9.48
N LEU A 90 -16.37 1.08 -8.73
CA LEU A 90 -16.72 0.23 -7.59
C LEU A 90 -17.45 1.03 -6.51
N ALA A 91 -16.95 2.22 -6.17
CA ALA A 91 -17.56 3.09 -5.17
C ALA A 91 -18.96 3.54 -5.57
N GLU A 92 -19.22 3.80 -6.85
CA GLU A 92 -20.56 4.07 -7.37
C GLU A 92 -21.52 2.89 -7.15
N ARG A 93 -21.10 1.67 -7.49
CA ARG A 93 -21.92 0.45 -7.30
C ARG A 93 -22.18 0.16 -5.82
N ILE A 94 -21.20 0.39 -4.95
CA ILE A 94 -21.39 0.32 -3.49
C ILE A 94 -22.43 1.35 -3.05
N ARG A 95 -22.31 2.62 -3.48
CA ARG A 95 -23.26 3.69 -3.14
C ARG A 95 -24.67 3.44 -3.64
N SER A 96 -24.85 2.70 -4.74
CA SER A 96 -26.17 2.31 -5.23
C SER A 96 -26.80 1.14 -4.47
N GLY A 97 -26.11 0.59 -3.44
CA GLY A 97 -26.59 -0.52 -2.62
C GLY A 97 -26.40 -1.89 -3.26
N GLU A 98 -25.63 -1.98 -4.35
CA GLU A 98 -25.41 -3.26 -5.02
C GLU A 98 -24.59 -4.22 -4.13
N ALA A 99 -23.78 -3.66 -3.21
CA ALA A 99 -22.86 -4.38 -2.31
C ALA A 99 -23.48 -4.66 -0.93
N ASP A 100 -24.79 -4.48 -0.77
CA ASP A 100 -25.43 -4.60 0.54
C ASP A 100 -25.66 -6.06 0.94
N SER A 101 -25.74 -6.99 -0.01
CA SER A 101 -25.94 -8.42 0.26
C SER A 101 -25.57 -9.33 -0.91
N GLY A 102 -25.43 -10.63 -0.62
CA GLY A 102 -25.19 -11.68 -1.60
C GLY A 102 -23.74 -11.80 -2.05
N ASN A 103 -23.50 -12.71 -3.00
CA ASN A 103 -22.13 -13.10 -3.39
C ASN A 103 -21.27 -11.95 -3.92
N TRP A 104 -21.88 -10.90 -4.49
CA TRP A 104 -21.11 -9.73 -4.94
C TRP A 104 -20.62 -8.90 -3.75
N ALA A 105 -21.43 -8.73 -2.70
CA ALA A 105 -21.01 -8.07 -1.46
C ALA A 105 -19.82 -8.78 -0.81
N ASP A 106 -19.85 -10.12 -0.76
CA ASP A 106 -18.74 -10.93 -0.24
C ASP A 106 -17.46 -10.75 -1.07
N ALA A 107 -17.59 -10.73 -2.41
CA ALA A 107 -16.46 -10.52 -3.31
C ALA A 107 -15.86 -9.11 -3.19
N VAL A 108 -16.71 -8.08 -3.06
CA VAL A 108 -16.26 -6.70 -2.81
C VAL A 108 -15.52 -6.62 -1.47
N PHE A 109 -16.06 -7.25 -0.42
CA PHE A 109 -15.44 -7.23 0.90
C PHE A 109 -14.05 -7.89 0.88
N GLU A 110 -13.92 -9.08 0.30
CA GLU A 110 -12.62 -9.76 0.21
C GLU A 110 -11.63 -8.95 -0.63
N HIS A 111 -12.06 -8.36 -1.76
CA HIS A 111 -11.19 -7.50 -2.57
C HIS A 111 -10.69 -6.27 -1.79
N VAL A 112 -11.58 -5.52 -1.13
CA VAL A 112 -11.21 -4.31 -0.36
C VAL A 112 -10.28 -4.69 0.79
N LYS A 113 -10.51 -5.84 1.43
CA LYS A 113 -9.67 -6.37 2.50
C LYS A 113 -8.27 -6.73 2.01
N GLU A 114 -8.14 -7.41 0.86
CA GLU A 114 -6.84 -7.71 0.25
C GLU A 114 -6.09 -6.44 -0.14
N ALA A 115 -6.75 -5.51 -0.83
CA ALA A 115 -6.15 -4.22 -1.21
C ALA A 115 -5.73 -3.40 0.03
N THR A 116 -6.51 -3.44 1.11
CA THR A 116 -6.18 -2.78 2.38
C THR A 116 -4.97 -3.43 3.05
N ARG A 117 -4.85 -4.76 3.00
CA ARG A 117 -3.67 -5.46 3.52
C ARG A 117 -2.41 -5.11 2.75
N ASP A 118 -2.47 -5.05 1.43
CA ASP A 118 -1.32 -4.64 0.62
C ASP A 118 -0.89 -3.19 0.97
N LYS A 119 -1.85 -2.27 1.13
CA LYS A 119 -1.58 -0.88 1.57
C LYS A 119 -1.00 -0.81 2.98
N ALA A 120 -1.53 -1.62 3.91
CA ALA A 120 -1.05 -1.68 5.29
C ALA A 120 0.36 -2.30 5.38
N ALA A 121 0.69 -3.30 4.56
CA ALA A 121 2.05 -3.86 4.49
C ALA A 121 3.10 -2.79 4.12
N ILE A 122 2.73 -1.78 3.33
CA ILE A 122 3.61 -0.65 3.01
C ILE A 122 3.60 0.39 4.13
N ALA A 123 2.43 0.84 4.58
CA ALA A 123 2.32 1.92 5.55
C ALA A 123 2.82 1.52 6.95
N ASP A 124 2.29 0.42 7.50
CA ASP A 124 2.66 -0.11 8.81
C ASP A 124 2.43 -1.64 8.86
N PRO A 125 3.48 -2.45 8.62
CA PRO A 125 3.40 -3.91 8.64
C PRO A 125 2.81 -4.50 9.92
N LYS A 126 2.92 -3.81 11.06
CA LYS A 126 2.42 -4.30 12.35
C LYS A 126 0.89 -4.45 12.37
N LEU A 127 0.19 -3.74 11.49
CA LEU A 127 -1.26 -3.85 11.34
C LEU A 127 -1.66 -5.20 10.74
N ILE A 128 -0.79 -5.84 9.96
CA ILE A 128 -1.02 -7.17 9.39
C ILE A 128 -0.88 -8.24 10.47
N ASP A 129 0.20 -8.19 11.25
CA ASP A 129 0.46 -9.13 12.35
C ASP A 129 -0.68 -9.14 13.39
N ALA A 130 -1.30 -7.98 13.63
CA ALA A 130 -2.42 -7.84 14.57
C ALA A 130 -3.75 -8.43 14.04
N ASP A 131 -3.97 -8.43 12.72
CA ASP A 131 -5.17 -9.01 12.09
C ASP A 131 -5.12 -10.55 12.12
N GLU A 132 -3.95 -11.15 11.89
CA GLU A 132 -3.78 -12.61 11.92
C GLU A 132 -4.03 -13.24 13.29
N GLY A 133 -3.84 -12.47 14.37
CA GLY A 133 -4.09 -12.89 15.76
C GLY A 133 -5.51 -12.65 16.29
N SER A 134 -6.39 -12.00 15.53
CA SER A 134 -7.72 -11.61 16.00
C SER A 134 -8.77 -12.70 15.74
N PRO A 135 -9.59 -13.09 16.74
CA PRO A 135 -10.67 -14.05 16.51
C PRO A 135 -11.69 -13.45 15.53
N ARG A 136 -11.97 -14.19 14.44
CA ARG A 136 -12.99 -13.79 13.45
C ARG A 136 -14.33 -13.61 14.17
N ARG A 137 -14.91 -12.41 14.11
CA ARG A 137 -16.28 -12.20 14.56
C ARG A 137 -17.20 -12.94 13.59
N ALA A 138 -17.88 -13.95 14.12
CA ALA A 138 -18.91 -14.73 13.43
C ALA A 138 -20.21 -13.93 13.26
#